data_AF-A0A929Y6I5-F1
#
_entry.id   AF-A0A929Y6I5-F1
#
_cell.length_a   1.000
_cell.length_b   1.000
_cell.length_c   1.000
_cell.angle_alpha   90.00
_cell.angle_beta   90.00
_cell.angle_gamma   90.00
#
_symmetry.space_group_name_H-M   'P 1'
#
loop_
_entity.id
_entity.type
_entity.pdbx_description
1 polymer ?
#
loop_
_entity_poly.entity_id
_entity_poly.type
_entity_poly.pdbx_seq_one_letter_code
_entity_poly.pdbx_strand_id
1 'polypeptide(L)'
;MTIDEKPVTLREFGCYIFEVEAFFQRQAYAYNPKNLTQYWNAHFSVGEKSTFLYDYAQKIALNNAAADYIYAEMAESSGMESGIVDLNHAKNRAARICTMITPEQWNATGLTPGLILQVKKRSTLAARFAKEYAKTVDFSNYFGNTGELMGGNGDFFQNEILPKHKVVYNEELLKKVRLGTITVNIGDTNYFKIWGEKKAKK
;
A
#
# COMPACT_ATOMS: atom_id res chain seq x y z
N MET A 1 -7.46 10.97 -5.45
CA MET A 1 -7.20 11.92 -4.34
C MET A 1 -6.25 12.98 -4.87
N THR A 2 -6.11 14.12 -4.18
CA THR A 2 -5.03 15.09 -4.43
C THR A 2 -4.19 15.24 -3.18
N ILE A 3 -2.88 15.44 -3.36
CA ILE A 3 -1.92 15.71 -2.28
C ILE A 3 -1.18 16.98 -2.70
N ASP A 4 -1.34 18.04 -1.93
CA ASP A 4 -0.81 19.38 -2.27
C ASP A 4 -1.13 19.76 -3.72
N GLU A 5 -2.41 19.56 -4.07
CA GLU A 5 -3.00 19.86 -5.39
C GLU A 5 -2.52 18.96 -6.53
N LYS A 6 -1.54 18.07 -6.30
CA LYS A 6 -1.10 17.07 -7.27
C LYS A 6 -2.07 15.89 -7.31
N PRO A 7 -2.59 15.51 -8.49
CA PRO A 7 -3.53 14.40 -8.59
C PRO A 7 -2.84 13.05 -8.41
N VAL A 8 -3.49 12.18 -7.64
CA VAL A 8 -3.23 10.74 -7.62
C VAL A 8 -4.38 10.07 -8.39
N THR A 9 -4.06 9.50 -9.54
CA THR A 9 -5.07 8.88 -10.39
C THR A 9 -5.57 7.56 -9.80
N LEU A 10 -6.80 7.15 -10.14
CA LEU A 10 -7.33 5.86 -9.71
C LEU A 10 -6.49 4.67 -10.22
N ARG A 11 -5.90 4.80 -11.43
CA ARG A 11 -5.01 3.78 -11.98
C ARG A 11 -3.72 3.64 -11.18
N GLU A 12 -3.08 4.75 -10.79
CA GLU A 12 -1.92 4.70 -9.90
C GLU A 12 -2.29 4.11 -8.54
N PHE A 13 -3.45 4.52 -8.01
CA PHE A 13 -3.99 3.99 -6.77
C PHE A 13 -4.21 2.47 -6.83
N GLY A 14 -4.54 1.94 -8.00
CA GLY A 14 -4.63 0.50 -8.27
C GLY A 14 -3.40 -0.31 -7.86
N CYS A 15 -2.20 0.27 -7.89
CA CYS A 15 -0.99 -0.42 -7.45
C CYS A 15 -0.97 -0.64 -5.93
N TYR A 16 -1.43 0.36 -5.16
CA TYR A 16 -1.59 0.26 -3.71
C TYR A 16 -2.70 -0.71 -3.33
N ILE A 17 -3.83 -0.68 -4.06
CA ILE A 17 -4.91 -1.66 -3.90
C ILE A 17 -4.37 -3.08 -4.07
N PHE A 18 -3.66 -3.35 -5.18
CA PHE A 18 -3.09 -4.67 -5.45
C PHE A 18 -2.18 -5.16 -4.32
N GLU A 19 -1.24 -4.32 -3.85
CA GLU A 19 -0.30 -4.72 -2.80
C GLU A 19 -0.99 -4.97 -1.45
N VAL A 20 -1.96 -4.12 -1.08
CA VAL A 20 -2.71 -4.24 0.16
C VAL A 20 -3.65 -5.46 0.13
N GLU A 21 -4.37 -5.67 -0.96
CA GLU A 21 -5.21 -6.86 -1.11
C GLU A 21 -4.36 -8.14 -1.12
N ALA A 22 -3.23 -8.16 -1.83
CA ALA A 22 -2.32 -9.30 -1.79
C ALA A 22 -1.76 -9.57 -0.38
N PHE A 23 -1.53 -8.54 0.42
CA PHE A 23 -1.12 -8.68 1.82
C PHE A 23 -2.21 -9.32 2.68
N PHE A 24 -3.42 -8.77 2.67
CA PHE A 24 -4.53 -9.30 3.46
C PHE A 24 -5.00 -10.68 2.97
N GLN A 25 -4.88 -10.97 1.67
CA GLN A 25 -5.20 -12.29 1.14
C GLN A 25 -4.27 -13.39 1.69
N ARG A 26 -2.97 -13.09 1.87
CA ARG A 26 -2.04 -14.03 2.51
C ARG A 26 -2.44 -14.28 3.97
N GLN A 27 -2.88 -13.25 4.68
CA GLN A 27 -3.37 -13.39 6.06
C GLN A 27 -4.69 -14.18 6.12
N ALA A 28 -5.62 -13.91 5.21
CA ALA A 28 -6.88 -14.65 5.08
C ALA A 28 -6.64 -16.15 4.89
N TYR A 29 -5.67 -16.50 4.04
CA TYR A 29 -5.31 -17.89 3.80
C TYR A 29 -4.69 -18.55 5.03
N ALA A 30 -3.80 -17.86 5.73
CA ALA A 30 -3.23 -18.37 6.99
C ALA A 30 -4.31 -18.55 8.07
N TYR A 31 -5.33 -17.70 8.08
CA TYR A 31 -6.43 -17.75 9.04
C TYR A 31 -7.41 -18.90 8.76
N ASN A 32 -7.99 -18.94 7.55
CA ASN A 32 -8.91 -20.01 7.15
C ASN A 32 -8.84 -20.25 5.63
N PRO A 33 -8.01 -21.20 5.16
CA PRO A 33 -7.81 -21.43 3.74
C PRO A 33 -9.07 -21.97 3.03
N LYS A 34 -10.07 -22.48 3.78
CA LYS A 34 -11.33 -22.99 3.22
C LYS A 34 -12.39 -21.90 3.03
N ASN A 35 -12.25 -20.75 3.70
CA ASN A 35 -13.22 -19.67 3.64
C ASN A 35 -12.53 -18.31 3.86
N LEU A 36 -11.92 -17.80 2.79
CA LEU A 36 -11.21 -16.52 2.80
C LEU A 36 -12.17 -15.33 3.03
N THR A 37 -13.43 -15.47 2.63
CA THR A 37 -14.51 -14.50 2.86
C THR A 37 -14.70 -14.18 4.34
N GLN A 38 -14.53 -15.19 5.21
CA GLN A 38 -14.68 -15.00 6.65
C GLN A 38 -13.69 -13.97 7.19
N TYR A 39 -12.46 -13.97 6.68
CA TYR A 39 -11.43 -13.02 7.10
C TYR A 39 -11.72 -11.62 6.58
N TRP A 40 -12.10 -11.48 5.32
CA TRP A 40 -12.41 -10.20 4.71
C TRP A 40 -13.67 -9.53 5.29
N ASN A 41 -14.65 -10.32 5.72
CA ASN A 41 -15.83 -9.82 6.44
C ASN A 41 -15.62 -9.71 7.96
N ALA A 42 -14.42 -10.01 8.47
CA ALA A 42 -14.17 -9.94 9.90
C ALA A 42 -14.22 -8.48 10.38
N HIS A 43 -14.90 -8.32 11.52
CA HIS A 43 -14.85 -7.11 12.30
C HIS A 43 -13.68 -7.20 13.27
N PHE A 44 -12.88 -6.14 13.32
CA PHE A 44 -11.86 -5.99 14.34
C PHE A 44 -12.12 -4.72 15.13
N SER A 45 -11.99 -4.83 16.45
CA SER A 45 -11.93 -3.66 17.32
C SER A 45 -10.51 -3.09 17.25
N VAL A 46 -10.36 -1.91 16.66
CA VAL A 46 -9.12 -1.13 16.75
C VAL A 46 -9.41 0.02 17.71
N GLY A 47 -9.12 -0.18 18.99
CA GLY A 47 -9.57 0.71 20.06
C GLY A 47 -11.10 0.70 20.23
N GLU A 48 -11.70 1.87 20.42
CA GLU A 48 -13.14 2.03 20.70
C GLU A 48 -14.05 1.91 19.47
N LYS A 49 -13.50 1.80 18.26
CA LYS A 49 -14.29 1.72 17.02
C LYS A 49 -14.09 0.37 16.33
N SER A 50 -15.20 -0.38 16.19
CA SER A 50 -15.23 -1.53 15.29
C SER A 50 -15.08 -1.05 13.86
N THR A 51 -14.16 -1.65 13.10
CA THR A 51 -13.94 -1.35 11.68
C THR A 51 -13.98 -2.64 10.88
N PHE A 52 -14.64 -2.62 9.72
CA PHE A 52 -14.58 -3.73 8.78
C PHE A 52 -13.17 -3.83 8.20
N LEU A 53 -12.67 -5.06 7.99
CA LEU A 53 -11.34 -5.23 7.39
C LEU A 53 -11.18 -4.52 6.04
N TYR A 54 -12.25 -4.44 5.25
CA TYR A 54 -12.27 -3.70 3.99
C TYR A 54 -11.97 -2.21 4.15
N ASP A 55 -12.62 -1.55 5.12
CA ASP A 55 -12.42 -0.12 5.39
C ASP A 55 -11.01 0.13 5.90
N TYR A 56 -10.52 -0.77 6.76
CA TYR A 56 -9.16 -0.73 7.26
C TYR A 56 -8.12 -0.90 6.13
N ALA A 57 -8.32 -1.87 5.24
CA ALA A 57 -7.47 -2.08 4.08
C ALA A 57 -7.49 -0.85 3.16
N GLN A 58 -8.66 -0.27 2.92
CA GLN A 58 -8.77 0.94 2.09
C GLN A 58 -7.97 2.09 2.72
N LYS A 59 -8.12 2.31 4.03
CA LYS A 59 -7.34 3.30 4.78
C LYS A 59 -5.84 3.06 4.64
N ILE A 60 -5.38 1.81 4.76
CA ILE A 60 -3.96 1.47 4.57
C ILE A 60 -3.49 1.85 3.16
N ALA A 61 -4.25 1.51 2.12
CA ALA A 61 -3.88 1.84 0.75
C ALA A 61 -3.79 3.36 0.54
N LEU A 62 -4.77 4.11 1.06
CA LEU A 62 -4.78 5.59 1.00
C LEU A 62 -3.57 6.18 1.72
N ASN A 63 -3.30 5.72 2.93
CA ASN A 63 -2.20 6.18 3.76
C ASN A 63 -0.83 5.86 3.15
N ASN A 64 -0.66 4.68 2.54
CA ASN A 64 0.57 4.32 1.83
C ASN A 64 0.78 5.21 0.60
N ALA A 65 -0.28 5.49 -0.16
CA ALA A 65 -0.21 6.43 -1.27
C ALA A 65 0.15 7.84 -0.77
N ALA A 66 -0.50 8.33 0.28
CA ALA A 66 -0.20 9.63 0.87
C ALA A 66 1.27 9.77 1.29
N ALA A 67 1.77 8.78 2.04
CA ALA A 67 3.16 8.77 2.50
C ALA A 67 4.16 8.74 1.34
N ASP A 68 3.91 7.92 0.31
CA ASP A 68 4.80 7.85 -0.86
C ASP A 68 4.89 9.18 -1.61
N TYR A 69 3.77 9.88 -1.81
CA TYR A 69 3.79 11.18 -2.49
C TYR A 69 4.44 12.26 -1.63
N ILE A 70 4.05 12.35 -0.35
CA ILE A 70 4.56 13.38 0.57
C ILE A 70 6.07 13.22 0.75
N TYR A 71 6.55 12.03 1.10
CA TYR A 71 7.98 11.83 1.32
C TYR A 71 8.81 11.94 0.04
N ALA A 72 8.27 11.55 -1.12
CA ALA A 72 8.98 11.77 -2.38
C ALA A 72 9.12 13.27 -2.69
N GLU A 73 8.09 14.06 -2.45
CA GLU A 73 8.14 15.52 -2.62
C GLU A 73 9.08 16.20 -1.62
N MET A 74 9.06 15.77 -0.36
CA MET A 74 10.03 16.24 0.64
C MET A 74 11.47 15.89 0.23
N ALA A 75 11.68 14.70 -0.34
CA ALA A 75 12.98 14.28 -0.88
C ALA A 75 13.45 15.19 -2.01
N GLU A 76 12.58 15.43 -3.00
CA GLU A 76 12.88 16.30 -4.14
C GLU A 76 13.18 17.73 -3.66
N SER A 77 12.40 18.25 -2.71
CA SER A 77 12.59 19.57 -2.11
C SER A 77 13.89 19.69 -1.32
N SER A 78 14.39 18.59 -0.74
CA SER A 78 15.69 18.54 -0.07
C SER A 78 16.87 18.28 -1.02
N GLY A 79 16.62 18.22 -2.33
CA GLY A 79 17.64 17.89 -3.35
C GLY A 79 18.05 16.41 -3.38
N MET A 80 17.25 15.51 -2.80
CA MET A 80 17.52 14.08 -2.81
C MET A 80 17.01 13.46 -4.12
N GLU A 81 17.93 12.96 -4.94
CA GLU A 81 17.62 12.31 -6.22
C GLU A 81 17.77 10.79 -6.16
N SER A 82 16.98 10.07 -6.96
CA SER A 82 17.07 8.60 -7.07
C SER A 82 18.40 8.17 -7.69
N GLY A 83 19.22 7.43 -6.94
CA GLY A 83 20.45 6.86 -7.44
C GLY A 83 20.24 5.58 -8.27
N ILE A 84 21.30 5.06 -8.89
CA ILE A 84 21.25 3.81 -9.67
C ILE A 84 20.71 2.64 -8.83
N VAL A 85 21.10 2.56 -7.55
CA VAL A 85 20.64 1.52 -6.62
C VAL A 85 19.12 1.62 -6.41
N ASP A 86 18.59 2.81 -6.17
CA ASP A 86 17.15 3.05 -5.99
C ASP A 86 16.36 2.67 -7.24
N LEU A 87 16.87 3.07 -8.42
CA LEU A 87 16.25 2.76 -9.70
C LEU A 87 16.23 1.26 -9.99
N ASN A 88 17.31 0.54 -9.67
CA ASN A 88 17.36 -0.92 -9.82
C ASN A 88 16.43 -1.62 -8.84
N HIS A 89 16.37 -1.16 -7.59
CA HIS A 89 15.43 -1.68 -6.61
C HIS A 89 13.97 -1.48 -7.04
N ALA A 90 13.62 -0.28 -7.53
CA ALA A 90 12.30 0.02 -8.06
C ALA A 90 11.94 -0.86 -9.27
N LYS A 91 12.89 -1.07 -10.21
CA LYS A 91 12.71 -1.95 -11.37
C LYS A 91 12.44 -3.40 -10.95
N ASN A 92 13.22 -3.93 -10.00
CA ASN A 92 13.06 -5.30 -9.52
C ASN A 92 11.70 -5.50 -8.83
N ARG A 93 11.28 -4.53 -8.00
CA ARG A 93 9.95 -4.56 -7.37
C ARG A 93 8.82 -4.50 -8.40
N ALA A 94 8.95 -3.63 -9.40
CA ALA A 94 7.95 -3.50 -10.46
C ALA A 94 7.84 -4.79 -11.29
N ALA A 95 8.98 -5.36 -11.69
CA ALA A 95 9.03 -6.61 -12.43
C ALA A 95 8.36 -7.75 -11.64
N ARG A 96 8.65 -7.87 -10.34
CA ARG A 96 8.01 -8.86 -9.49
C ARG A 96 6.49 -8.71 -9.45
N ILE A 97 5.97 -7.48 -9.27
CA ILE A 97 4.53 -7.22 -9.33
C ILE A 97 3.96 -7.67 -10.68
N CYS A 98 4.60 -7.29 -11.80
CA CYS A 98 4.15 -7.67 -13.14
C CYS A 98 4.08 -9.19 -13.35
N THR A 99 4.95 -9.98 -12.70
CA THR A 99 4.89 -11.45 -12.77
C THR A 99 3.77 -12.08 -11.94
N MET A 100 3.24 -11.35 -10.95
CA MET A 100 2.23 -11.86 -10.02
C MET A 100 0.80 -11.48 -10.40
N ILE A 101 0.64 -10.43 -11.20
CA ILE A 101 -0.68 -9.90 -11.54
C ILE A 101 -1.30 -10.71 -12.70
N THR A 102 -2.54 -11.15 -12.52
CA THR A 102 -3.27 -11.95 -13.51
C THR A 102 -3.89 -11.07 -14.60
N PRO A 103 -4.28 -11.63 -15.77
CA PRO A 103 -5.01 -10.88 -16.79
C PRO A 103 -6.27 -10.17 -16.26
N GLU A 104 -7.03 -10.82 -15.37
CA GLU A 104 -8.24 -10.24 -14.77
C GLU A 104 -7.90 -9.05 -13.87
N GLN A 105 -6.83 -9.16 -13.07
CA GLN A 105 -6.36 -8.08 -12.19
C GLN A 105 -5.80 -6.89 -12.98
N TRP A 106 -5.09 -7.14 -14.09
CA TRP A 106 -4.68 -6.08 -15.03
C TRP A 106 -5.90 -5.32 -15.55
N ASN A 107 -6.93 -6.05 -16.01
CA ASN A 107 -8.15 -5.45 -16.54
C ASN A 107 -8.93 -4.67 -15.47
N ALA A 108 -9.05 -5.22 -14.25
CA ALA A 108 -9.79 -4.60 -13.16
C ALA A 108 -9.14 -3.31 -12.64
N THR A 109 -7.80 -3.23 -12.65
CA THR A 109 -7.06 -2.07 -12.13
C THR A 109 -6.69 -1.04 -13.19
N GLY A 110 -6.63 -1.45 -14.46
CA GLY A 110 -6.11 -0.61 -15.54
C GLY A 110 -4.63 -0.26 -15.36
N LEU A 111 -3.90 -1.04 -14.55
CA LEU A 111 -2.46 -0.87 -14.37
C LEU A 111 -1.71 -1.20 -15.67
N THR A 112 -0.52 -0.64 -15.79
CA THR A 112 0.44 -1.01 -16.83
C THR A 112 1.81 -1.22 -16.20
N PRO A 113 2.72 -1.99 -16.83
CA PRO A 113 4.09 -2.13 -16.34
C PRO A 113 4.81 -0.79 -16.13
N GLY A 114 4.58 0.17 -17.03
CA GLY A 114 5.14 1.52 -16.92
C GLY A 114 4.62 2.28 -15.70
N LEU A 115 3.31 2.18 -15.41
CA LEU A 115 2.70 2.83 -14.26
C LEU A 115 3.17 2.22 -12.94
N ILE A 116 3.26 0.89 -12.87
CA ILE A 116 3.81 0.20 -11.70
C ILE A 116 5.25 0.63 -11.47
N LEU A 117 6.07 0.73 -12.52
CA LEU A 117 7.45 1.22 -12.39
C LEU A 117 7.49 2.65 -11.85
N GLN A 118 6.63 3.55 -12.32
CA GLN A 118 6.55 4.93 -11.80
C GLN A 118 6.19 4.95 -10.32
N VAL A 119 5.17 4.20 -9.89
CA VAL A 119 4.79 4.08 -8.48
C VAL A 119 5.94 3.50 -7.65
N LYS A 120 6.62 2.44 -8.14
CA LYS A 120 7.74 1.83 -7.40
C LYS A 120 8.96 2.76 -7.29
N LYS A 121 9.25 3.59 -8.30
CA LYS A 121 10.29 4.62 -8.22
C LYS A 121 9.97 5.62 -7.11
N ARG A 122 8.74 6.16 -7.10
CA ARG A 122 8.25 7.08 -6.06
C ARG A 122 8.36 6.48 -4.67
N SER A 123 7.82 5.27 -4.47
CA SER A 123 7.86 4.57 -3.19
C SER A 123 9.28 4.28 -2.70
N THR A 124 10.24 4.08 -3.60
CA THR A 124 11.64 3.80 -3.23
C THR A 124 12.34 5.08 -2.78
N LEU A 125 12.11 6.19 -3.48
CA LEU A 125 12.61 7.50 -3.07
C LEU A 125 12.01 7.90 -1.71
N ALA A 126 10.68 7.78 -1.57
CA ALA A 126 9.95 8.06 -0.34
C ALA A 126 10.48 7.25 0.86
N ALA A 127 10.64 5.94 0.70
CA ALA A 127 11.14 5.07 1.77
C ALA A 127 12.58 5.44 2.20
N ARG A 128 13.43 5.80 1.24
CA ARG A 128 14.79 6.25 1.55
C ARG A 128 14.77 7.60 2.28
N PHE A 129 13.97 8.55 1.82
CA PHE A 129 13.82 9.84 2.50
C PHE A 129 13.29 9.66 3.92
N ALA A 130 12.22 8.90 4.12
CA ALA A 130 11.65 8.62 5.44
C ALA A 130 12.70 8.01 6.39
N LYS A 131 13.55 7.10 5.89
CA LYS A 131 14.65 6.51 6.65
C LYS A 131 15.73 7.53 7.04
N GLU A 132 16.11 8.44 6.14
CA GLU A 132 17.10 9.48 6.43
C GLU A 132 16.53 10.55 7.37
N TYR A 133 15.29 10.99 7.14
CA TYR A 133 14.58 11.96 7.97
C TYR A 133 14.35 11.43 9.39
N ALA A 134 14.06 10.14 9.56
CA ALA A 134 13.96 9.52 10.88
C ALA A 134 15.25 9.64 11.71
N LYS A 135 16.42 9.89 11.11
CA LYS A 135 17.66 10.12 11.88
C LYS A 135 17.75 11.54 12.45
N THR A 136 16.91 12.46 11.98
CA THR A 136 16.94 13.88 12.36
C THR A 136 15.78 14.27 13.28
N VAL A 137 14.90 13.33 13.60
CA VAL A 137 13.67 13.53 14.37
C VAL A 137 13.82 12.88 15.75
N ASP A 138 13.25 13.53 16.77
CA ASP A 138 13.09 12.93 18.10
C ASP A 138 11.79 12.12 18.18
N PHE A 139 11.90 10.84 18.54
CA PHE A 139 10.78 9.92 18.72
C PHE A 139 10.48 9.63 20.20
N SER A 140 11.05 10.38 21.14
CA SER A 140 10.89 10.15 22.59
C SER A 140 9.44 10.03 23.07
N ASN A 141 8.50 10.70 22.39
CA ASN A 141 7.07 10.68 22.71
C ASN A 141 6.26 9.62 21.94
N TYR A 142 6.91 8.74 21.16
CA TYR A 142 6.26 7.72 20.34
C TYR A 142 6.67 6.32 20.76
N PHE A 143 5.75 5.37 20.61
CA PHE A 143 5.98 3.96 20.86
C PHE A 143 6.05 3.18 19.55
N GLY A 144 7.07 2.35 19.39
CA GLY A 144 7.28 1.51 18.20
C GLY A 144 8.65 1.74 17.56
N ASN A 145 8.96 0.97 16.53
CA ASN A 145 10.20 1.20 15.78
C ASN A 145 10.01 2.34 14.77
N THR A 146 11.12 3.02 14.43
CA THR A 146 11.10 4.19 13.55
C THR A 146 10.50 3.88 12.16
N GLY A 147 10.69 2.67 11.63
CA GLY A 147 10.08 2.27 10.37
C GLY A 147 8.55 2.22 10.40
N GLU A 148 7.99 1.67 11.48
CA GLU A 148 6.54 1.65 11.71
C GLU A 148 5.97 3.04 11.91
N LEU A 149 6.62 3.85 12.76
CA LEU A 149 6.20 5.22 13.07
C LEU A 149 6.17 6.14 11.84
N MET A 150 7.14 5.95 10.94
CA MET A 150 7.25 6.73 9.70
C MET A 150 6.36 6.21 8.57
N GLY A 151 5.87 4.98 8.65
CA GLY A 151 4.99 4.40 7.64
C GLY A 151 3.67 5.15 7.53
N GLY A 152 2.93 4.96 6.42
CA GLY A 152 1.69 5.71 6.18
C GLY A 152 0.64 5.55 7.28
N ASN A 153 0.64 4.45 8.03
CA ASN A 153 -0.26 4.25 9.18
C ASN A 153 0.43 4.48 10.54
N GLY A 154 1.68 4.91 10.53
CA GLY A 154 2.49 5.14 11.72
C GLY A 154 2.11 6.42 12.43
N ASP A 155 2.17 6.40 13.77
CA ASP A 155 1.73 7.50 14.61
C ASP A 155 2.50 8.80 14.32
N PHE A 156 3.80 8.73 14.02
CA PHE A 156 4.56 9.93 13.69
C PHE A 156 4.11 10.52 12.36
N PHE A 157 3.97 9.70 11.30
CA PHE A 157 3.48 10.20 10.02
C PHE A 157 2.08 10.82 10.15
N GLN A 158 1.16 10.16 10.86
CA GLN A 158 -0.22 10.62 11.00
C GLN A 158 -0.35 11.91 11.81
N ASN A 159 0.50 12.14 12.82
CA ASN A 159 0.39 13.30 13.71
C ASN A 159 1.33 14.46 13.33
N GLU A 160 2.49 14.19 12.72
CA GLU A 160 3.53 15.20 12.50
C GLU A 160 3.77 15.52 11.04
N ILE A 161 3.55 14.57 10.13
CA ILE A 161 3.81 14.75 8.70
C ILE A 161 2.51 15.08 7.98
N LEU A 162 1.56 14.14 7.96
CA LEU A 162 0.31 14.26 7.21
C LEU A 162 -0.46 15.58 7.47
N PRO A 163 -0.57 16.10 8.70
CA PRO A 163 -1.32 17.35 8.95
C PRO A 163 -0.69 18.60 8.33
N LYS A 164 0.57 18.55 7.90
CA LYS A 164 1.26 19.64 7.21
C LYS A 164 0.97 19.67 5.70
N HIS A 165 0.25 18.68 5.18
CA HIS A 165 -0.05 18.52 3.76
C HIS A 165 -1.55 18.54 3.50
N LYS A 166 -1.96 19.12 2.37
CA LYS A 166 -3.38 19.18 1.98
C LYS A 166 -3.75 17.94 1.18
N VAL A 167 -4.36 16.97 1.86
CA VAL A 167 -4.88 15.74 1.23
C VAL A 167 -6.40 15.84 1.07
N VAL A 168 -6.88 15.70 -0.17
CA VAL A 168 -8.32 15.71 -0.48
C VAL A 168 -8.71 14.42 -1.18
N TYR A 169 -9.69 13.73 -0.60
CA TYR A 169 -10.24 12.49 -1.13
C TYR A 169 -11.48 12.75 -1.98
N ASN A 170 -11.67 11.91 -3.01
CA ASN A 170 -12.94 11.86 -3.72
C ASN A 170 -13.80 10.77 -3.05
N GLU A 171 -14.57 11.18 -2.04
CA GLU A 171 -15.38 10.28 -1.22
C GLU A 171 -16.38 9.45 -2.04
N GLU A 172 -16.97 10.03 -3.08
CA GLU A 172 -17.93 9.32 -3.94
C GLU A 172 -17.27 8.19 -4.73
N LEU A 173 -16.05 8.42 -5.23
CA LEU A 173 -15.27 7.38 -5.89
C LEU A 173 -14.78 6.34 -4.87
N LEU A 174 -14.29 6.76 -3.70
CA LEU A 174 -13.79 5.82 -2.69
C LEU A 174 -14.87 4.86 -2.17
N LYS A 175 -16.11 5.33 -2.01
CA LYS A 175 -17.25 4.47 -1.67
C LYS A 175 -17.51 3.35 -2.69
N LYS A 176 -17.05 3.51 -3.94
CA LYS A 176 -17.15 2.51 -5.02
C LYS A 176 -15.94 1.57 -5.06
N VAL A 177 -14.84 1.91 -4.39
CA VAL A 177 -13.61 1.11 -4.35
C VAL A 177 -13.64 0.18 -3.14
N ARG A 178 -14.27 -0.98 -3.30
CA ARG A 178 -14.31 -1.99 -2.23
C ARG A 178 -13.10 -2.91 -2.32
N LEU A 179 -12.15 -2.76 -1.40
CA LEU A 179 -11.02 -3.67 -1.31
C LEU A 179 -11.51 -5.09 -1.02
N GLY A 180 -10.63 -6.06 -1.24
CA GLY A 180 -10.91 -7.48 -1.19
C GLY A 180 -11.86 -7.97 -2.29
N THR A 181 -12.16 -7.15 -3.30
CA THR A 181 -13.01 -7.56 -4.45
C THR A 181 -12.43 -7.17 -5.80
N ILE A 182 -11.34 -6.39 -5.84
CA ILE A 182 -10.81 -5.80 -7.07
C ILE A 182 -9.74 -6.71 -7.69
N THR A 183 -8.79 -7.13 -6.87
CA THR A 183 -7.67 -8.01 -7.29
C THR A 183 -7.73 -9.38 -6.63
N VAL A 184 -8.50 -9.56 -5.55
CA VAL A 184 -8.72 -10.87 -4.96
C VAL A 184 -10.14 -11.34 -5.25
N ASN A 185 -10.25 -12.60 -5.66
CA ASN A 185 -11.54 -13.22 -5.94
C ASN A 185 -11.95 -14.03 -4.71
N ILE A 186 -12.91 -13.50 -3.94
CA ILE A 186 -13.37 -14.05 -2.65
C ILE A 186 -13.87 -15.51 -2.78
N GLY A 187 -14.33 -15.91 -3.97
CA GLY A 187 -14.82 -17.27 -4.26
C GLY A 187 -13.78 -18.24 -4.82
N ASP A 188 -12.56 -17.79 -5.11
CA ASP A 188 -11.54 -18.62 -5.74
C ASP A 188 -10.47 -19.09 -4.74
N THR A 189 -10.51 -20.38 -4.41
CA THR A 189 -9.53 -21.02 -3.53
C THR A 189 -8.21 -21.37 -4.26
N ASN A 190 -8.11 -21.16 -5.58
CA ASN A 190 -6.93 -21.45 -6.40
C ASN A 190 -5.92 -20.28 -6.50
N TYR A 191 -5.82 -19.44 -5.48
CA TYR A 191 -4.85 -18.32 -5.44
C TYR A 191 -3.36 -18.76 -5.49
N PHE A 192 -3.07 -20.07 -5.40
CA PHE A 192 -1.72 -20.64 -5.31
C PHE A 192 -1.00 -20.95 -6.62
N LYS A 193 -1.61 -20.78 -7.80
CA LYS A 193 -0.83 -20.93 -9.05
C LYS A 193 0.24 -19.85 -9.24
N ILE A 194 0.15 -18.75 -8.50
CA ILE A 194 0.97 -17.54 -8.72
C ILE A 194 2.15 -17.45 -7.73
N TRP A 195 2.10 -18.17 -6.61
CA TRP A 195 3.02 -17.92 -5.48
C TRP A 195 3.96 -19.07 -5.10
N GLY A 196 4.05 -20.13 -5.91
CA GLY A 196 5.19 -21.05 -5.88
C GLY A 196 5.41 -21.82 -4.57
N GLU A 197 4.45 -21.89 -3.66
CA GLU A 197 4.56 -22.74 -2.48
C GLU A 197 4.22 -24.18 -2.88
N LYS A 198 5.26 -25.02 -2.96
CA LYS A 198 5.11 -26.47 -3.00
C LYS A 198 4.19 -26.86 -1.83
N LYS A 199 3.06 -27.49 -2.15
CA LYS A 199 2.20 -28.16 -1.17
C LYS A 199 3.08 -28.84 -0.12
N ALA A 200 3.00 -28.40 1.13
CA ALA A 200 3.52 -29.18 2.23
C ALA A 200 2.88 -30.57 2.10
N LYS A 201 3.71 -31.58 1.84
CA LYS A 201 3.27 -32.97 1.89
C LYS A 201 2.82 -33.21 3.32
N LYS A 202 1.55 -33.60 3.46
CA LYS A 202 1.02 -34.17 4.71
C LYS A 202 1.84 -35.39 5.11
#